data_AF-A0A8T2VAY0-F1
#
_entry.id   AF-A0A8T2VAY0-F1
#
_cell.length_a   1.000
_cell.length_b   1.000
_cell.length_c   1.000
_cell.angle_alpha   90.00
_cell.angle_beta   90.00
_cell.angle_gamma   90.00
#
_symmetry.space_group_name_H-M   'P 1'
#
loop_
_entity.id
_entity.type
_entity.pdbx_description
1 polymer ?
#
loop_
_entity_poly.entity_id
_entity_poly.type
_entity_poly.pdbx_seq_one_letter_code
_entity_poly.pdbx_strand_id
1 'polypeptide(L)'
;MMTLGRSVGAQSPLRYALILFGFARSVIYDGIEAVDGDPLQDFCVADLDNMQITVNGLPCRPPSDVVSADFASSLLREARNLNQALGSGVNLANALTFPGLNTLGVSMARIDFQPGGLNPPHIHPRATEILFVARGTLLVGFISTTNQLYSQTLQEGDIFVFPPGLPHFQLNTDTQFPALSIVAFNSQDPGVSQLAASLFTAQPPIPARVLQITLGIHDQQELDYIINSVARS
;
A
#
# COMPACT_ATOMS: atom_id res chain seq x y z
N MET A 1 49.24 -21.51 -85.55
CA MET A 1 49.80 -20.17 -85.25
C MET A 1 49.55 -19.94 -83.77
N MET A 2 50.48 -20.30 -82.87
CA MET A 2 51.44 -19.36 -82.25
C MET A 2 50.76 -18.02 -81.90
N THR A 3 50.65 -17.54 -80.67
CA THR A 3 51.60 -17.57 -79.54
C THR A 3 50.98 -16.86 -78.31
N LEU A 4 51.45 -17.20 -77.09
CA LEU A 4 51.79 -16.36 -75.91
C LEU A 4 50.81 -15.24 -75.47
N GLY A 5 50.45 -15.02 -74.20
CA GLY A 5 50.89 -15.52 -72.89
C GLY A 5 50.53 -14.50 -71.78
N ARG A 6 50.41 -14.97 -70.52
CA ARG A 6 50.41 -14.21 -69.23
C ARG A 6 49.27 -13.18 -69.01
N SER A 7 48.79 -12.85 -67.82
CA SER A 7 49.13 -13.16 -66.42
C SER A 7 47.92 -12.96 -65.50
N VAL A 8 47.98 -13.65 -64.37
CA VAL A 8 47.25 -13.54 -63.10
C VAL A 8 46.73 -12.14 -62.73
N GLY A 9 45.49 -12.09 -62.25
CA GLY A 9 44.95 -10.98 -61.45
C GLY A 9 43.76 -11.46 -60.63
N ALA A 10 43.97 -11.67 -59.33
CA ALA A 10 42.98 -12.12 -58.37
C ALA A 10 41.77 -11.17 -58.30
N GLN A 11 40.55 -11.70 -58.41
CA GLN A 11 39.33 -10.96 -58.07
C GLN A 11 38.98 -11.27 -56.61
N SER A 12 39.17 -10.27 -55.76
CA SER A 12 38.77 -10.24 -54.36
C SER A 12 37.23 -10.19 -54.21
N PRO A 13 36.67 -10.73 -53.13
CA PRO A 13 35.24 -10.89 -52.94
C PRO A 13 34.63 -9.61 -52.35
N LEU A 14 34.07 -8.75 -53.20
CA LEU A 14 33.22 -7.65 -52.75
C LEU A 14 31.97 -7.66 -53.63
N ARG A 15 30.82 -8.03 -53.04
CA ARG A 15 29.44 -7.62 -53.40
C ARG A 15 28.40 -8.70 -53.07
N TYR A 16 28.35 -9.20 -51.84
CA TYR A 16 27.11 -9.74 -51.25
C TYR A 16 27.15 -9.56 -49.73
N ALA A 17 27.25 -8.31 -49.28
CA ALA A 17 26.91 -7.94 -47.91
C ALA A 17 25.49 -7.37 -47.93
N LEU A 18 24.50 -8.24 -48.13
CA LEU A 18 23.10 -7.87 -47.98
C LEU A 18 22.79 -7.73 -46.47
N ILE A 19 22.83 -6.47 -46.02
CA ILE A 19 21.88 -5.83 -45.10
C ILE A 19 21.10 -6.82 -44.20
N LEU A 20 21.70 -7.19 -43.07
CA LEU A 20 20.98 -7.58 -41.86
C LEU A 20 21.22 -6.46 -40.84
N PHE A 21 20.65 -5.29 -41.09
CA PHE A 21 20.53 -4.28 -40.04
C PHE A 21 19.55 -4.83 -39.01
N GLY A 22 20.10 -5.21 -37.86
CA GLY A 22 19.35 -5.71 -36.73
C GLY A 22 18.34 -4.66 -36.26
N PHE A 23 17.07 -4.91 -36.52
CA PHE A 23 16.02 -4.49 -35.61
C PHE A 23 15.91 -5.55 -34.53
N ALA A 24 16.91 -5.60 -33.64
CA ALA A 24 16.63 -6.03 -32.29
C ALA A 24 15.69 -4.95 -31.73
N ARG A 25 14.38 -5.14 -31.90
CA ARG A 25 13.39 -4.44 -31.09
C ARG A 25 13.78 -4.77 -29.66
N SER A 26 14.44 -3.82 -29.00
CA SER A 26 14.43 -3.71 -27.56
C SER A 26 12.96 -3.61 -27.18
N VAL A 27 12.35 -4.77 -26.93
CA VAL A 27 11.15 -4.84 -26.11
C VAL A 27 11.63 -4.34 -24.77
N ILE A 28 11.46 -3.04 -24.55
CA ILE A 28 11.54 -2.47 -23.22
C ILE A 28 10.37 -3.16 -22.51
N TYR A 29 10.70 -4.16 -21.69
CA TYR A 29 9.77 -4.65 -20.68
C TYR A 29 9.63 -3.49 -19.72
N ASP A 30 8.70 -2.57 -19.99
CA ASP A 30 8.15 -1.72 -18.95
C ASP A 30 7.50 -2.69 -17.97
N GLY A 31 8.25 -3.05 -16.94
CA GLY A 31 7.72 -3.80 -15.82
C GLY A 31 6.55 -2.99 -15.29
N ILE A 32 5.36 -3.57 -15.32
CA ILE A 32 4.23 -3.00 -14.59
C ILE A 32 4.61 -3.13 -13.12
N GLU A 33 5.08 -2.05 -12.53
CA GLU A 33 5.33 -2.01 -11.09
C GLU A 33 3.98 -1.87 -10.39
N ALA A 34 3.68 -2.81 -9.50
CA ALA A 34 2.47 -2.80 -8.67
C ALA A 34 2.62 -1.89 -7.43
N VAL A 35 3.48 -0.88 -7.53
CA VAL A 35 3.87 0.05 -6.47
C VAL A 35 3.73 1.47 -7.01
N ASP A 36 3.67 2.46 -6.13
CA ASP A 36 3.71 3.87 -6.51
C ASP A 36 4.88 4.13 -7.48
N GLY A 37 4.60 4.82 -8.59
CA GLY A 37 5.60 5.13 -9.59
C GLY A 37 6.63 6.14 -9.09
N ASP A 38 7.86 6.02 -9.58
CA ASP A 38 8.94 6.96 -9.26
C ASP A 38 8.55 8.41 -9.63
N PRO A 39 8.91 9.40 -8.79
CA PRO A 39 8.66 10.79 -9.10
C PRO A 39 9.45 11.23 -10.34
N LEU A 40 8.79 11.95 -11.25
CA LEU A 40 9.40 12.49 -12.48
C LEU A 40 10.03 13.88 -12.29
N GLN A 41 9.94 14.44 -11.08
CA GLN A 41 10.45 15.74 -10.67
C GLN A 41 10.64 15.77 -9.15
N ASP A 42 11.35 16.78 -8.63
CA ASP A 42 11.70 16.88 -7.21
C ASP A 42 10.49 16.83 -6.26
N PHE A 43 9.37 17.45 -6.65
CA PHE A 43 8.13 17.44 -5.87
C PHE A 43 6.90 17.68 -6.76
N CYS A 44 5.75 17.20 -6.29
CA CYS A 44 4.43 17.47 -6.85
C CYS A 44 3.42 17.52 -5.70
N VAL A 45 3.33 18.65 -4.99
CA VAL A 45 2.37 18.82 -3.89
C VAL A 45 0.95 18.70 -4.46
N ALA A 46 0.13 17.83 -3.88
CA ALA A 46 -1.22 17.58 -4.39
C ALA A 46 -2.11 18.84 -4.36
N ASP A 47 -2.82 19.09 -5.46
CA ASP A 47 -3.86 20.11 -5.59
C ASP A 47 -5.21 19.51 -5.22
N LEU A 48 -5.54 19.59 -3.93
CA LEU A 48 -6.81 19.07 -3.41
C LEU A 48 -8.01 20.00 -3.70
N ASP A 49 -7.75 21.24 -4.11
CA ASP A 49 -8.80 22.21 -4.44
C ASP A 49 -9.30 22.03 -5.89
N ASN A 50 -8.47 21.45 -6.77
CA ASN A 50 -8.78 21.24 -8.18
C ASN A 50 -8.85 19.76 -8.59
N MET A 51 -9.65 18.98 -7.87
CA MET A 51 -9.89 17.55 -8.18
C MET A 51 -10.85 17.30 -9.37
N GLN A 52 -11.12 18.31 -10.21
CA GLN A 52 -11.97 18.12 -11.39
C GLN A 52 -11.31 17.22 -12.46
N ILE A 53 -9.98 17.16 -12.46
CA ILE A 53 -9.21 16.29 -13.34
C ILE A 53 -8.85 15.02 -12.56
N THR A 54 -9.32 13.87 -13.05
CA THR A 54 -8.96 12.56 -12.48
C THR A 54 -7.74 12.01 -13.21
N VAL A 55 -6.69 11.71 -12.45
CA VAL A 55 -5.46 11.04 -12.89
C VAL A 55 -5.15 9.87 -11.97
N ASN A 56 -4.19 9.03 -12.33
CA ASN A 56 -3.61 8.10 -11.36
C ASN A 56 -2.78 8.91 -10.35
N GLY A 57 -3.15 8.86 -9.06
CA GLY A 57 -2.61 9.76 -8.04
C GLY A 57 -3.43 11.05 -7.91
N LEU A 58 -2.75 12.18 -7.74
CA LEU A 58 -3.38 13.50 -7.57
C LEU A 58 -2.73 14.55 -8.49
N PRO A 59 -3.50 15.51 -9.02
CA PRO A 59 -2.92 16.64 -9.75
C PRO A 59 -1.97 17.45 -8.86
N CYS A 60 -0.96 18.10 -9.46
CA CYS A 60 0.00 18.92 -8.73
C CYS A 60 -0.43 20.39 -8.71
N ARG A 61 -0.15 21.10 -7.60
CA ARG A 61 -0.18 22.56 -7.57
C ARG A 61 0.97 23.15 -8.42
N PRO A 62 0.83 24.38 -8.95
CA PRO A 62 1.94 25.07 -9.60
C PRO A 62 3.14 25.20 -8.65
N PRO A 63 4.39 24.91 -9.09
CA PRO A 63 5.57 25.04 -8.22
C PRO A 63 5.79 26.44 -7.64
N SER A 64 5.25 27.49 -8.28
CA SER A 64 5.30 28.87 -7.79
C SER A 64 4.51 29.08 -6.50
N ASP A 65 3.55 28.21 -6.20
CA ASP A 65 2.61 28.37 -5.09
C ASP A 65 2.97 27.45 -3.90
N VAL A 66 4.03 26.65 -4.06
CA VAL A 66 4.52 25.69 -3.06
C VAL A 66 5.50 26.40 -2.10
N VAL A 67 5.33 26.13 -0.81
CA VAL A 67 6.12 26.72 0.28
C VAL A 67 6.65 25.65 1.24
N SER A 68 7.60 25.99 2.11
CA SER A 68 8.17 25.04 3.08
C SER A 68 7.13 24.35 3.98
N ALA A 69 6.02 25.03 4.28
CA ALA A 69 4.94 24.48 5.09
C ALA A 69 4.22 23.30 4.41
N ASP A 70 4.25 23.19 3.08
CA ASP A 70 3.65 22.07 2.33
C ASP A 70 4.41 20.75 2.54
N PHE A 71 5.64 20.81 3.08
CA PHE A 71 6.50 19.66 3.37
C PHE A 71 6.56 19.31 4.86
N ALA A 72 5.71 19.92 5.69
CA ALA A 72 5.63 19.63 7.12
C ALA A 72 4.18 19.36 7.55
N SER A 73 3.99 18.39 8.44
CA SER A 73 2.68 18.10 9.01
C SER A 73 2.75 17.92 10.51
N SER A 74 1.71 18.41 11.20
CA SER A 74 1.51 18.21 12.64
C SER A 74 0.52 17.08 12.94
N LEU A 75 0.01 16.40 11.91
CA LEU A 75 -1.11 15.46 12.00
C LEU A 75 -0.86 14.32 13.00
N LEU A 76 0.39 13.87 13.12
CA LEU A 76 0.75 12.74 13.99
C LEU A 76 1.20 13.18 15.41
N ARG A 77 1.17 14.49 15.71
CA ARG A 77 1.64 15.02 17.00
C ARG A 77 0.77 14.54 18.17
N GLU A 78 -0.52 14.40 17.94
CA GLU A 78 -1.50 14.04 18.96
C GLU A 78 -2.36 12.84 18.52
N ALA A 79 -2.96 12.19 19.51
CA ALA A 79 -3.88 11.10 19.28
C ALA A 79 -5.17 11.60 18.61
N ARG A 80 -5.78 10.76 17.76
CA ARG A 80 -7.16 11.00 17.32
C ARG A 80 -8.14 10.62 18.43
N ASN A 81 -9.39 11.07 18.29
CA ASN A 81 -10.50 10.43 18.98
C ASN A 81 -10.51 8.93 18.70
N LEU A 82 -10.46 8.15 19.77
CA LEU A 82 -10.45 6.70 19.72
C LEU A 82 -11.83 6.17 19.35
N ASN A 83 -11.88 5.08 18.58
CA ASN A 83 -13.10 4.30 18.47
C ASN A 83 -13.36 3.69 19.87
N GLN A 84 -14.52 3.99 20.46
CA GLN A 84 -14.85 3.53 21.82
C GLN A 84 -15.08 2.02 21.91
N ALA A 85 -15.60 1.40 20.85
CA ALA A 85 -15.86 -0.04 20.81
C ALA A 85 -14.57 -0.85 20.66
N LEU A 86 -13.63 -0.34 19.85
CA LEU A 86 -12.36 -1.01 19.56
C LEU A 86 -11.23 -0.59 20.51
N GLY A 87 -11.32 0.58 21.13
CA GLY A 87 -10.28 1.11 22.02
C GLY A 87 -9.00 1.54 21.30
N SER A 88 -9.03 1.75 19.98
CA SER A 88 -7.90 2.22 19.19
C SER A 88 -8.29 3.38 18.27
N GLY A 89 -7.30 4.17 17.84
CA GLY A 89 -7.50 5.30 16.93
C GLY A 89 -6.31 5.52 16.02
N VAL A 90 -6.59 5.76 14.73
CA VAL A 90 -5.59 5.90 13.68
C VAL A 90 -5.62 7.32 13.09
N ASN A 91 -4.47 7.98 13.08
CA ASN A 91 -4.19 9.19 12.34
C ASN A 91 -3.27 8.86 11.16
N LEU A 92 -3.82 8.86 9.93
CA LEU A 92 -3.07 8.56 8.71
C LEU A 92 -2.65 9.85 8.00
N ALA A 93 -1.34 10.02 7.79
CA ALA A 93 -0.71 11.02 6.94
C ALA A 93 -0.40 10.40 5.57
N ASN A 94 -1.34 10.50 4.63
CA ASN A 94 -1.22 10.05 3.24
C ASN A 94 -1.29 11.27 2.30
N ALA A 95 -1.21 11.10 0.99
CA ALA A 95 -1.23 12.22 0.04
C ALA A 95 -2.52 13.08 0.08
N LEU A 96 -3.61 12.59 0.67
CA LEU A 96 -4.86 13.34 0.84
C LEU A 96 -4.89 14.18 2.13
N THR A 97 -4.17 13.76 3.18
CA THR A 97 -4.12 14.47 4.47
C THR A 97 -2.81 15.21 4.70
N PHE A 98 -1.78 14.88 3.92
CA PHE A 98 -0.51 15.56 3.84
C PHE A 98 -0.06 15.64 2.35
N PRO A 99 -0.52 16.68 1.62
CA PRO A 99 -0.33 16.83 0.18
C PRO A 99 1.11 16.78 -0.33
N GLY A 100 2.09 17.11 0.52
CA GLY A 100 3.52 17.02 0.19
C GLY A 100 4.02 15.61 -0.09
N LEU A 101 3.26 14.56 0.26
CA LEU A 101 3.61 13.16 -0.01
C LEU A 101 3.31 12.69 -1.43
N ASN A 102 2.55 13.47 -2.21
CA ASN A 102 2.14 13.06 -3.53
C ASN A 102 3.35 12.85 -4.46
N THR A 103 3.34 11.75 -5.20
CA THR A 103 4.40 11.17 -6.05
C THR A 103 5.62 10.61 -5.31
N LEU A 104 5.68 10.67 -3.98
CA LEU A 104 6.89 10.28 -3.21
C LEU A 104 6.88 8.84 -2.69
N GLY A 105 5.82 8.06 -2.96
CA GLY A 105 5.79 6.64 -2.66
C GLY A 105 5.79 6.28 -1.17
N VAL A 106 5.47 7.22 -0.27
CA VAL A 106 5.49 6.98 1.18
C VAL A 106 4.33 7.64 1.91
N SER A 107 3.93 7.04 3.02
CA SER A 107 3.00 7.61 3.99
C SER A 107 3.27 7.09 5.39
N MET A 108 2.64 7.68 6.40
CA MET A 108 2.83 7.29 7.80
C MET A 108 1.51 7.35 8.57
N ALA A 109 1.39 6.55 9.63
CA ALA A 109 0.30 6.71 10.57
C ALA A 109 0.75 6.64 12.03
N ARG A 110 -0.04 7.25 12.89
CA ARG A 110 0.02 7.12 14.34
C ARG A 110 -1.18 6.30 14.79
N ILE A 111 -0.94 5.32 15.67
CA ILE A 111 -1.98 4.48 16.24
C ILE A 111 -1.87 4.48 17.76
N ASP A 112 -2.91 4.97 18.42
CA ASP A 112 -3.05 4.99 19.87
C ASP A 112 -4.01 3.89 20.31
N PHE A 113 -3.67 3.18 21.39
CA PHE A 113 -4.44 2.09 21.96
C PHE A 113 -4.69 2.34 23.45
N GLN A 114 -5.96 2.23 23.87
CA GLN A 114 -6.30 2.11 25.28
C GLN A 114 -5.88 0.74 25.82
N PRO A 115 -5.89 0.53 27.15
CA PRO A 115 -5.73 -0.81 27.68
C PRO A 115 -6.77 -1.77 27.09
N GLY A 116 -6.32 -2.91 26.55
CA GLY A 116 -7.17 -3.85 25.82
C GLY A 116 -7.58 -3.41 24.41
N GLY A 117 -7.12 -2.26 23.92
CA GLY A 117 -7.50 -1.70 22.62
C GLY A 117 -7.01 -2.53 21.43
N LEU A 118 -7.85 -2.68 20.42
CA LEU A 118 -7.65 -3.48 19.22
C LEU A 118 -7.69 -2.60 17.97
N ASN A 119 -6.70 -2.70 17.10
CA ASN A 119 -6.86 -2.38 15.69
C ASN A 119 -7.20 -3.70 14.98
N PRO A 120 -8.46 -3.89 14.55
CA PRO A 120 -8.98 -5.20 14.16
C PRO A 120 -8.34 -5.71 12.86
N PRO A 121 -8.56 -6.98 12.48
CA PRO A 121 -8.03 -7.52 11.24
C PRO A 121 -8.36 -6.67 10.00
N HIS A 122 -7.32 -6.18 9.34
CA HIS A 122 -7.39 -5.34 8.15
C HIS A 122 -6.29 -5.66 7.14
N ILE A 123 -6.39 -5.07 5.95
CA ILE A 123 -5.38 -5.15 4.89
C ILE A 123 -5.04 -3.78 4.32
N HIS A 124 -3.80 -3.63 3.89
CA HIS A 124 -3.32 -2.53 3.05
C HIS A 124 -3.06 -3.07 1.65
N PRO A 125 -3.99 -2.89 0.68
CA PRO A 125 -3.89 -3.54 -0.63
C PRO A 125 -2.75 -3.01 -1.50
N ARG A 126 -2.21 -1.83 -1.19
CA ARG A 126 -1.22 -1.14 -2.03
C ARG A 126 0.12 -0.90 -1.33
N ALA A 127 0.30 -1.37 -0.10
CA ALA A 127 1.54 -1.10 0.63
C ALA A 127 1.93 -2.21 1.60
N THR A 128 3.24 -2.40 1.73
CA THR A 128 3.88 -2.97 2.90
C THR A 128 3.78 -1.95 4.03
N GLU A 129 3.58 -2.43 5.26
CA GLU A 129 3.63 -1.62 6.46
C GLU A 129 4.82 -2.04 7.33
N ILE A 130 5.53 -1.07 7.90
CA ILE A 130 6.45 -1.30 9.01
C ILE A 130 5.96 -0.54 10.24
N LEU A 131 5.82 -1.25 11.34
CA LEU A 131 5.37 -0.73 12.63
C LEU A 131 6.55 -0.58 13.58
N PHE A 132 6.56 0.51 14.33
CA PHE A 132 7.46 0.80 15.44
C PHE A 132 6.65 1.07 16.71
N VAL A 133 6.97 0.39 17.81
CA VAL A 133 6.32 0.63 19.10
C VAL A 133 7.00 1.80 19.80
N ALA A 134 6.29 2.91 19.93
CA ALA A 134 6.82 4.11 20.58
C ALA A 134 6.50 4.17 22.08
N ARG A 135 5.45 3.48 22.54
CA ARG A 135 5.13 3.33 23.97
C ARG A 135 4.33 2.05 24.24
N GLY A 136 4.55 1.42 25.38
CA GLY A 136 3.76 0.29 25.88
C GLY A 136 4.13 -1.05 25.23
N THR A 137 3.15 -1.94 25.14
CA THR A 137 3.33 -3.31 24.61
C THR A 137 2.20 -3.66 23.66
N LEU A 138 2.51 -4.29 22.53
CA LEU A 138 1.53 -4.69 21.53
C LEU A 138 1.74 -6.16 21.13
N LEU A 139 0.67 -6.95 21.17
CA LEU A 139 0.60 -8.18 20.38
C LEU A 139 0.24 -7.80 18.96
N VAL A 140 1.10 -8.14 18.00
CA VAL A 140 0.82 -7.94 16.57
C VAL A 140 0.87 -9.25 15.83
N GLY A 141 0.25 -9.31 14.66
CA GLY A 141 0.46 -10.45 13.76
C GLY A 141 -0.21 -10.31 12.40
N PHE A 142 0.27 -11.09 11.45
CA PHE A 142 -0.34 -11.24 10.12
C PHE A 142 -0.63 -12.70 9.81
N ILE A 143 -1.58 -12.93 8.90
CA ILE A 143 -1.91 -14.25 8.37
C ILE A 143 -1.37 -14.38 6.94
N SER A 144 -0.52 -15.39 6.71
CA SER A 144 0.00 -15.69 5.38
C SER A 144 -1.07 -16.31 4.47
N THR A 145 -0.79 -16.39 3.17
CA THR A 145 -1.64 -17.05 2.19
C THR A 145 -1.80 -18.56 2.40
N THR A 146 -0.97 -19.17 3.27
CA THR A 146 -1.11 -20.56 3.74
C THR A 146 -1.96 -20.66 5.01
N ASN A 147 -2.67 -19.59 5.39
CA ASN A 147 -3.46 -19.46 6.61
C ASN A 147 -2.65 -19.65 7.90
N GLN A 148 -1.36 -19.34 7.87
CA GLN A 148 -0.50 -19.40 9.05
C GLN A 148 -0.42 -18.03 9.71
N LEU A 149 -0.68 -17.98 11.02
CA LEU A 149 -0.47 -16.79 11.84
C LEU A 149 1.02 -16.65 12.19
N TYR A 150 1.57 -15.47 11.92
CA TYR A 150 2.87 -15.04 12.41
C TYR A 150 2.62 -13.87 13.36
N SER A 151 2.91 -14.06 14.65
CA SER A 151 2.64 -13.06 15.69
C SER A 151 3.79 -12.94 16.67
N GLN A 152 3.88 -11.76 17.30
CA GLN A 152 4.86 -11.47 18.35
C GLN A 152 4.33 -10.40 19.30
N THR A 153 4.71 -10.51 20.57
CA THR A 153 4.53 -9.43 21.55
C THR A 153 5.74 -8.51 21.51
N LEU A 154 5.50 -7.24 21.18
CA LEU A 154 6.50 -6.19 21.00
C LEU A 154 6.50 -5.23 22.19
N GLN A 155 7.68 -4.73 22.55
CA GLN A 155 7.91 -3.68 23.54
C GLN A 155 8.40 -2.39 22.90
N GLU A 156 8.53 -1.32 23.68
CA GLU A 156 9.05 -0.03 23.22
C GLU A 156 10.40 -0.18 22.50
N GLY A 157 10.50 0.37 21.29
CA GLY A 157 11.69 0.27 20.45
C GLY A 157 11.66 -0.88 19.43
N ASP A 158 10.75 -1.85 19.59
CA ASP A 158 10.62 -2.97 18.66
C ASP A 158 9.94 -2.55 17.35
N ILE A 159 10.26 -3.29 16.28
CA ILE A 159 9.63 -3.16 14.96
C ILE A 159 8.98 -4.46 14.50
N PHE A 160 7.99 -4.35 13.62
CA PHE A 160 7.37 -5.49 12.95
C PHE A 160 6.93 -5.11 11.54
N VAL A 161 7.02 -6.05 10.59
CA VAL A 161 6.69 -5.82 9.18
C VAL A 161 5.45 -6.61 8.79
N PHE A 162 4.52 -5.95 8.09
CA PHE A 162 3.34 -6.56 7.51
C PHE A 162 3.49 -6.56 5.97
N PRO A 163 3.60 -7.73 5.32
CA PRO A 163 3.68 -7.81 3.86
C PRO A 163 2.40 -7.27 3.19
N PRO A 164 2.52 -6.73 1.96
CA PRO A 164 1.43 -6.04 1.30
C PRO A 164 0.23 -6.96 1.06
N GLY A 165 -0.97 -6.45 1.34
CA GLY A 165 -2.23 -7.15 1.13
C GLY A 165 -2.54 -8.31 2.09
N LEU A 166 -1.68 -8.61 3.07
CA LEU A 166 -1.97 -9.69 4.04
C LEU A 166 -2.81 -9.19 5.23
N PRO A 167 -3.82 -9.98 5.66
CA PRO A 167 -4.57 -9.70 6.89
C PRO A 167 -3.66 -9.57 8.10
N HIS A 168 -3.81 -8.50 8.86
CA HIS A 168 -3.03 -8.29 10.09
C HIS A 168 -3.80 -7.47 11.12
N PHE A 169 -3.33 -7.48 12.36
CA PHE A 169 -3.96 -6.81 13.51
C PHE A 169 -2.91 -6.36 14.53
N GLN A 170 -3.34 -5.47 15.44
CA GLN A 170 -2.58 -5.09 16.63
C GLN A 170 -3.50 -5.03 17.84
N LEU A 171 -3.06 -5.58 18.97
CA LEU A 171 -3.78 -5.61 20.23
C LEU A 171 -2.87 -5.11 21.36
N ASN A 172 -3.33 -4.11 22.10
CA ASN A 172 -2.74 -3.78 23.39
C ASN A 172 -3.20 -4.82 24.42
N THR A 173 -2.31 -5.74 24.78
CA THR A 173 -2.61 -6.79 25.77
C THR A 173 -2.53 -6.31 27.21
N ASP A 174 -2.03 -5.09 27.46
CA ASP A 174 -2.01 -4.50 28.79
C ASP A 174 -3.43 -4.04 29.17
N THR A 175 -3.85 -4.34 30.39
CA THR A 175 -5.19 -4.02 30.92
C THR A 175 -5.25 -2.74 31.74
N GLN A 176 -4.10 -2.10 31.98
CA GLN A 176 -3.96 -0.90 32.80
C GLN A 176 -3.33 0.27 32.04
N PHE A 177 -2.40 0.00 31.12
CA PHE A 177 -1.61 1.03 30.45
C PHE A 177 -1.91 1.12 28.94
N PRO A 178 -1.95 2.34 28.38
CA PRO A 178 -2.11 2.55 26.94
C PRO A 178 -0.82 2.23 26.18
N ALA A 179 -0.96 2.00 24.87
CA ALA A 179 0.15 1.79 23.94
C ALA A 179 0.08 2.78 22.76
N LEU A 180 1.24 3.04 22.14
CA LEU A 180 1.38 3.91 20.98
C LEU A 180 2.33 3.27 19.98
N SER A 181 1.92 3.24 18.72
CA SER A 181 2.79 2.86 17.61
C SER A 181 2.80 3.90 16.51
N ILE A 182 3.90 3.95 15.78
CA ILE A 182 4.06 4.73 14.54
C ILE A 182 4.34 3.73 13.44
N VAL A 183 3.66 3.89 12.31
CA VAL A 183 3.79 3.02 11.15
C VAL A 183 4.17 3.82 9.92
N ALA A 184 4.88 3.20 9.00
CA ALA A 184 5.22 3.75 7.69
C ALA A 184 4.85 2.77 6.59
N PHE A 185 4.50 3.31 5.42
CA PHE A 185 4.07 2.57 4.26
C PHE A 185 4.91 2.97 3.05
N ASN A 186 5.15 2.01 2.14
CA ASN A 186 5.79 2.27 0.84
C ASN A 186 4.76 2.65 -0.25
N SER A 187 3.74 3.42 0.11
CA SER A 187 2.81 4.06 -0.82
C SER A 187 2.31 5.37 -0.22
N GLN A 188 2.09 6.36 -1.07
CA GLN A 188 1.44 7.62 -0.76
C GLN A 188 -0.04 7.43 -0.38
N ASP A 189 -0.65 6.31 -0.78
CA ASP A 189 -2.00 5.91 -0.39
C ASP A 189 -2.08 4.38 -0.22
N PRO A 190 -1.81 3.86 0.99
CA PRO A 190 -1.79 2.41 1.23
C PRO A 190 -3.16 1.75 1.06
N GLY A 191 -4.23 2.53 1.19
CA GLY A 191 -5.61 2.05 1.31
C GLY A 191 -5.83 1.25 2.59
N VAL A 192 -7.08 1.07 3.01
CA VAL A 192 -7.41 0.16 4.11
C VAL A 192 -8.71 -0.56 3.82
N SER A 193 -8.73 -1.87 4.03
CA SER A 193 -9.97 -2.64 4.08
C SER A 193 -10.05 -3.34 5.43
N GLN A 194 -11.00 -2.88 6.25
CA GLN A 194 -11.36 -3.52 7.51
C GLN A 194 -12.15 -4.78 7.18
N LEU A 195 -11.63 -5.97 7.52
CA LEU A 195 -12.15 -7.23 6.98
C LEU A 195 -13.60 -7.50 7.40
N ALA A 196 -13.93 -7.29 8.67
CA ALA A 196 -15.28 -7.47 9.17
C ALA A 196 -16.27 -6.50 8.49
N ALA A 197 -15.95 -5.20 8.46
CA ALA A 197 -16.80 -4.20 7.80
C ALA A 197 -16.93 -4.47 6.29
N SER A 198 -15.86 -4.90 5.64
CA SER A 198 -15.88 -5.21 4.20
C SER A 198 -16.76 -6.42 3.87
N LEU A 199 -16.90 -7.38 4.79
CA LEU A 199 -17.79 -8.53 4.62
C LEU A 199 -19.25 -8.22 5.00
N PHE A 200 -19.45 -7.49 6.11
CA PHE A 200 -20.77 -7.39 6.74
C PHE A 200 -21.46 -6.03 6.60
N THR A 201 -20.75 -4.98 6.20
CA THR A 201 -21.31 -3.61 6.08
C THR A 201 -21.04 -2.97 4.71
N ALA A 202 -20.66 -3.77 3.71
CA ALA A 202 -20.47 -3.30 2.34
C ALA A 202 -21.75 -2.66 1.77
N GLN A 203 -21.58 -1.72 0.84
CA GLN A 203 -22.68 -1.07 0.12
C GLN A 203 -22.44 -1.11 -1.40
N PRO A 204 -23.31 -1.76 -2.18
CA PRO A 204 -24.43 -2.61 -1.74
C PRO A 204 -23.95 -3.84 -0.92
N PRO A 205 -24.80 -4.41 -0.04
CA PRO A 205 -24.40 -5.50 0.83
C PRO A 205 -24.11 -6.78 0.05
N ILE A 206 -23.18 -7.59 0.57
CA ILE A 206 -22.93 -8.94 0.05
C ILE A 206 -24.21 -9.77 0.19
N PRO A 207 -24.65 -10.52 -0.84
CA PRO A 207 -25.84 -11.36 -0.74
C PRO A 207 -25.74 -12.32 0.45
N ALA A 208 -26.79 -12.37 1.27
CA ALA A 208 -26.82 -13.20 2.49
C ALA A 208 -26.41 -14.67 2.22
N ARG A 209 -26.83 -15.22 1.08
CA ARG A 209 -26.48 -16.59 0.67
C ARG A 209 -24.97 -16.81 0.53
N VAL A 210 -24.22 -15.81 0.05
CA VAL A 210 -22.75 -15.87 -0.05
C VAL A 210 -22.14 -15.94 1.35
N LEU A 211 -22.58 -15.07 2.27
CA LEU A 211 -22.08 -15.06 3.64
C LEU A 211 -22.44 -16.35 4.39
N GLN A 212 -23.67 -16.85 4.27
CA GLN A 212 -24.12 -18.10 4.88
C GLN A 212 -23.27 -19.29 4.46
N ILE A 213 -23.04 -19.47 3.15
CA ILE A 213 -22.19 -20.56 2.65
C ILE A 213 -20.74 -20.38 3.10
N THR A 214 -20.21 -19.15 3.03
CA THR A 214 -18.82 -18.85 3.39
C THR A 214 -18.53 -19.14 4.87
N LEU A 215 -19.47 -18.79 5.76
CA LEU A 215 -19.30 -18.88 7.21
C LEU A 215 -19.88 -20.18 7.81
N GLY A 216 -20.59 -20.99 7.01
CA GLY A 216 -21.31 -22.15 7.52
C GLY A 216 -22.53 -21.81 8.39
N ILE A 217 -23.08 -20.60 8.24
CA ILE A 217 -24.24 -20.14 9.00
C ILE A 217 -25.52 -20.58 8.27
N HIS A 218 -26.37 -21.34 8.96
CA HIS A 218 -27.62 -21.86 8.39
C HIS A 218 -28.85 -21.03 8.79
N ASP A 219 -28.78 -20.29 9.89
CA ASP A 219 -29.85 -19.45 10.39
C ASP A 219 -29.67 -17.98 9.95
N GLN A 220 -30.71 -17.39 9.38
CA GLN A 220 -30.70 -15.99 9.00
C GLN A 220 -30.58 -15.07 10.23
N GLN A 221 -31.18 -15.44 11.37
CA GLN A 221 -31.13 -14.61 12.58
C GLN A 221 -29.71 -14.51 13.14
N GLU A 222 -28.94 -15.60 13.04
CA GLU A 222 -27.53 -15.63 13.42
C GLU A 222 -26.70 -14.71 12.52
N LEU A 223 -26.92 -14.76 11.20
CA LEU A 223 -26.25 -13.85 10.27
C LEU A 223 -26.60 -12.38 10.53
N ASP A 224 -27.89 -12.08 10.73
CA ASP A 224 -28.35 -10.72 11.02
C ASP A 224 -27.76 -10.21 12.34
N TYR A 225 -27.60 -11.08 13.35
CA TYR A 225 -26.93 -10.71 14.59
C TYR A 225 -25.48 -10.28 14.36
N ILE A 226 -24.71 -11.03 13.56
CA ILE A 226 -23.32 -10.69 13.24
C ILE A 226 -23.26 -9.37 12.46
N ILE A 227 -24.08 -9.20 11.43
CA ILE A 227 -24.15 -7.97 10.64
C ILE A 227 -24.41 -6.76 11.56
N ASN A 228 -25.41 -6.87 12.43
CA ASN A 228 -25.75 -5.81 13.37
C ASN A 228 -24.69 -5.59 14.45
N SER A 229 -23.92 -6.62 14.81
CA SER A 229 -22.79 -6.48 15.72
C SER A 229 -21.66 -5.67 15.09
N VAL A 230 -21.27 -6.01 13.86
CA VAL A 230 -20.21 -5.30 13.13
C VAL A 230 -20.61 -3.87 12.78
N ALA A 231 -21.89 -3.63 12.47
CA ALA A 231 -22.39 -2.27 12.19
C ALA A 231 -22.36 -1.32 13.41
N ARG A 232 -22.19 -1.86 14.63
CA ARG A 232 -22.17 -1.08 15.88
C ARG A 232 -20.76 -0.91 16.48
N SER A 233 -19.78 -1.66 15.99
CA SER A 233 -18.36 -1.58 16.40
C SER A 233 -17.60 -0.54 15.59
#